data_AF-A0A9W8JDY5-F1
#
_entry.id   AF-A0A9W8JDY5-F1
#
_cell.length_a   1.000
_cell.length_b   1.000
_cell.length_c   1.000
_cell.angle_alpha   90.00
_cell.angle_beta   90.00
_cell.angle_gamma   90.00
#
_symmetry.space_group_name_H-M   'P 1'
#
loop_
_entity.id
_entity.type
_entity.pdbx_description
1 polymer ?
#
loop_
_entity_poly.entity_id
_entity_poly.type
_entity_poly.pdbx_seq_one_letter_code
_entity_poly.pdbx_strand_id
1 'polypeptide(L)'
;MLRASGEWWVDVGAEISSLQQRCLAWRTDKHASLAQLVLKIPACHARRITDLGSSKYYRDPASHLVGASGFRITPGVQAEGEFEAQYVQAYTTDKALTYALDNGKVSKYITAGQLLNGKGEAYISGLYDVYRQGADQNFSTARIELRVPIEHAANVLVDVDLDELRRCLLSFPRWVWWGTKAWRAQACKFTDDWQRGGPTDLRMTDSALYLTAGLAWLLNGIHSTPDTGPSARELMNAILPRVRRSEVEPHQLPFPISLYEDEEMMDDEDEDEDYEEVGGAFITRSAADAEDATQLESLARGRSLVPCVPYGLFFLRPLRSGVPVPRLVAKNITMSDKAVRFLFGKSKTDILMHFRSSQVSIPRDSTRLHNRTHQELMDAPDPAEGSSFILETNGHELDPPLRDDGSDIVMSDEDSRDDPLGTGLDNQMERCFRQFFRDVIKLVPNRRHARDGTYCAIPRDQLENTTIATFQNANLCDIFNDVQWLVATGEEWKQCFDHLWPAKGVKKEGTVQNYGNAAYYKLWEAMTERMTDDTAKAARKSLWELFNTLEWAPNALCDRIWATRSKDPRFKHTTGISKGTPAPQVLMRNRRPTWTPRLPRRLLVSFYPIAHVCVSTGTIGSVHPPISINSL
;
A
#
# COMPACT_ATOMS: atom_id res chain seq x y z
N MET A 1 21.35 -27.13 34.98
CA MET A 1 20.28 -26.71 35.91
C MET A 1 18.97 -26.29 35.22
N LEU A 2 18.80 -26.43 33.89
CA LEU A 2 17.56 -26.07 33.18
C LEU A 2 16.48 -27.17 33.13
N ARG A 3 16.79 -28.43 33.46
CA ARG A 3 15.83 -29.56 33.39
C ARG A 3 14.75 -29.58 34.49
N ALA A 4 14.79 -28.67 35.48
CA ALA A 4 13.93 -28.76 36.67
C ALA A 4 12.59 -28.00 36.56
N SER A 5 12.33 -27.23 35.48
CA SER A 5 11.17 -26.31 35.43
C SER A 5 10.33 -26.32 34.14
N GLY A 6 10.62 -27.17 33.16
CA GLY A 6 9.83 -27.31 31.93
C GLY A 6 10.66 -27.79 30.74
N GLU A 7 10.01 -28.35 29.72
CA GLU A 7 10.63 -28.60 28.41
C GLU A 7 10.75 -27.25 27.68
N TRP A 8 11.98 -26.81 27.42
CA TRP A 8 12.24 -25.57 26.68
C TRP A 8 12.62 -25.93 25.25
N TRP A 9 11.93 -25.31 24.29
CA TRP A 9 12.27 -25.42 22.87
C TRP A 9 12.90 -24.12 22.38
N VAL A 10 13.82 -24.25 21.42
CA VAL A 10 14.45 -23.13 20.74
C VAL A 10 14.39 -23.35 19.23
N ASP A 11 14.26 -22.26 18.47
CA ASP A 11 14.33 -22.28 17.02
C ASP A 11 15.78 -22.03 16.58
N VAL A 12 16.43 -23.04 16.00
CA VAL A 12 17.79 -22.94 15.47
C VAL A 12 17.72 -22.84 13.96
N GLY A 13 18.31 -21.77 13.40
CA GLY A 13 18.29 -21.48 11.97
C GLY A 13 19.66 -21.58 11.31
N ALA A 14 19.71 -22.19 10.12
CA ALA A 14 20.84 -22.08 9.21
C ALA A 14 20.44 -21.24 7.99
N GLU A 15 21.28 -20.27 7.65
CA GLU A 15 21.11 -19.42 6.47
C GLU A 15 22.18 -19.73 5.43
N ILE A 16 21.72 -20.06 4.22
CA ILE A 16 22.56 -20.39 3.09
C ILE A 16 22.55 -19.21 2.12
N SER A 17 23.73 -18.67 1.86
CA SER A 17 23.95 -17.57 0.92
C SER A 17 24.86 -17.99 -0.23
N SER A 18 24.73 -17.28 -1.35
CA SER A 18 25.60 -17.48 -2.51
C SER A 18 26.74 -16.45 -2.48
N LEU A 19 27.99 -16.90 -2.59
CA LEU A 19 29.16 -16.01 -2.71
C LEU A 19 29.10 -15.11 -3.97
N GLN A 20 28.35 -15.54 -4.99
CA GLN A 20 28.10 -14.77 -6.21
C GLN A 20 26.89 -13.83 -6.08
N GLN A 21 26.34 -13.66 -4.87
CA GLN A 21 25.15 -12.84 -4.60
C GLN A 21 23.96 -13.21 -5.50
N ARG A 22 23.76 -14.52 -5.72
CA ARG A 22 22.61 -15.07 -6.44
C ARG A 22 21.44 -15.30 -5.49
N CYS A 23 20.21 -15.19 -6.00
CA CYS A 23 19.01 -15.52 -5.24
C CYS A 23 18.86 -17.04 -5.14
N LEU A 24 18.78 -17.55 -3.91
CA LEU A 24 18.58 -18.96 -3.64
C LEU A 24 17.11 -19.25 -3.29
N ALA A 25 16.62 -20.41 -3.73
CA ALA A 25 15.31 -20.93 -3.34
C ALA A 25 15.39 -22.46 -3.17
N TRP A 26 14.51 -23.01 -2.35
CA TRP A 26 14.44 -24.46 -2.12
C TRP A 26 13.75 -25.18 -3.28
N ARG A 27 14.29 -26.33 -3.67
CA ARG A 27 13.71 -27.23 -4.67
C ARG A 27 12.57 -28.04 -4.08
N THR A 28 11.38 -27.91 -4.65
CA THR A 28 10.19 -28.63 -4.16
C THR A 28 10.35 -30.15 -4.24
N ASP A 29 10.97 -30.65 -5.30
CA ASP A 29 11.23 -32.09 -5.51
C ASP A 29 12.30 -32.67 -4.57
N LYS A 30 12.97 -31.81 -3.78
CA LYS A 30 14.02 -32.19 -2.83
C LYS A 30 13.66 -31.95 -1.38
N HIS A 31 12.41 -31.59 -1.06
CA HIS A 31 11.97 -31.43 0.33
C HIS A 31 12.20 -32.70 1.17
N ALA A 32 11.91 -33.88 0.61
CA ALA A 32 12.19 -35.16 1.28
C ALA A 32 13.69 -35.34 1.57
N SER A 33 14.56 -35.05 0.59
CA SER A 33 16.01 -35.10 0.77
C SER A 33 16.50 -34.11 1.83
N LEU A 34 15.96 -32.88 1.82
CA LEU A 34 16.31 -31.87 2.82
C LEU A 34 15.87 -32.28 4.22
N ALA A 35 14.63 -32.78 4.37
CA ALA A 35 14.11 -33.29 5.64
C ALA A 35 14.95 -34.49 6.14
N GLN A 36 15.31 -35.41 5.26
CA GLN A 36 16.19 -36.53 5.57
C GLN A 36 17.54 -36.04 6.12
N LEU A 37 18.14 -35.06 5.43
CA LEU A 37 19.44 -34.50 5.75
C LEU A 37 19.45 -33.79 7.11
N VAL A 38 18.49 -32.89 7.37
CA VAL A 38 18.50 -32.05 8.58
C VAL A 38 17.94 -32.75 9.82
N LEU A 39 17.03 -33.70 9.66
CA LEU A 39 16.48 -34.50 10.76
C LEU A 39 17.28 -35.79 11.00
N LYS A 40 18.17 -36.16 10.08
CA LYS A 40 18.93 -37.42 10.09
C LYS A 40 18.04 -38.66 10.23
N ILE A 41 16.92 -38.66 9.51
CA ILE A 41 15.94 -39.76 9.51
C ILE A 41 16.09 -40.68 8.30
N PRO A 42 15.57 -41.92 8.34
CA PRO A 42 15.46 -42.77 7.17
C PRO A 42 14.68 -42.13 6.01
N ALA A 43 15.11 -42.39 4.77
CA ALA A 43 14.48 -41.83 3.57
C ALA A 43 12.98 -42.14 3.45
N CYS A 44 12.53 -43.31 3.94
CA CYS A 44 11.11 -43.67 3.94
C CYS A 44 10.27 -42.73 4.82
N HIS A 45 10.77 -42.35 6.00
CA HIS A 45 10.10 -41.39 6.88
C HIS A 45 10.12 -39.99 6.30
N ALA A 46 11.25 -39.56 5.73
CA ALA A 46 11.34 -38.26 5.08
C ALA A 46 10.37 -38.10 3.91
N ARG A 47 10.23 -39.14 3.06
CA ARG A 47 9.22 -39.16 1.98
C ARG A 47 7.81 -39.10 2.53
N ARG A 48 7.49 -39.90 3.55
CA ARG A 48 6.16 -39.94 4.16
C ARG A 48 5.74 -38.60 4.75
N ILE A 49 6.62 -37.92 5.49
CA ILE A 49 6.28 -36.64 6.14
C ILE A 49 6.26 -35.45 5.16
N THR A 50 6.81 -35.61 3.95
CA THR A 50 6.80 -34.57 2.88
C THR A 50 5.86 -34.93 1.73
N ASP A 51 5.06 -35.97 1.89
CA ASP A 51 4.01 -36.34 0.94
C ASP A 51 2.87 -35.32 0.97
N LEU A 52 2.23 -35.05 -0.17
CA LEU A 52 1.10 -34.11 -0.24
C LEU A 52 -0.12 -34.54 0.58
N GLY A 53 -0.28 -35.85 0.85
CA GLY A 53 -1.30 -36.37 1.74
C GLY A 53 -1.01 -36.19 3.23
N SER A 54 0.21 -35.76 3.59
CA SER A 54 0.57 -35.49 4.99
C SER A 54 -0.13 -34.23 5.50
N SER A 55 -1.00 -34.39 6.51
CA SER A 55 -1.71 -33.28 7.15
C SER A 55 -0.82 -32.29 7.89
N LYS A 56 0.43 -32.69 8.17
CA LYS A 56 1.44 -31.88 8.88
C LYS A 56 2.51 -31.31 7.95
N TYR A 57 2.29 -31.35 6.64
CA TYR A 57 3.19 -30.79 5.64
C TYR A 57 2.52 -29.71 4.82
N TYR A 58 3.17 -28.55 4.78
CA TYR A 58 2.70 -27.40 4.03
C TYR A 58 3.79 -26.97 3.06
N ARG A 59 3.43 -26.84 1.78
CA ARG A 59 4.31 -26.24 0.77
C ARG A 59 4.07 -24.74 0.71
N ASP A 60 5.15 -23.99 0.58
CA ASP A 60 5.13 -22.53 0.49
C ASP A 60 5.75 -22.09 -0.86
N PRO A 61 5.01 -22.16 -1.98
CA PRO A 61 5.52 -21.75 -3.30
C PRO A 61 6.09 -20.33 -3.29
N ALA A 62 7.33 -20.17 -3.73
CA ALA A 62 7.99 -18.88 -3.76
C ALA A 62 7.60 -18.13 -5.04
N SER A 63 6.98 -16.96 -4.89
CA SER A 63 6.63 -16.09 -6.01
C SER A 63 5.81 -16.79 -7.11
N HIS A 64 4.93 -17.70 -6.71
CA HIS A 64 4.10 -18.56 -7.57
C HIS A 64 4.79 -19.74 -8.26
N LEU A 65 6.07 -19.98 -8.03
CA LEU A 65 6.77 -21.11 -8.62
C LEU A 65 6.50 -22.38 -7.81
N VAL A 66 5.86 -23.38 -8.39
CA VAL A 66 5.53 -24.62 -7.67
C VAL A 66 6.71 -25.60 -7.58
N GLY A 67 7.75 -25.38 -8.39
CA GLY A 67 9.02 -26.12 -8.31
C GLY A 67 10.08 -25.45 -7.42
N ALA A 68 9.82 -24.21 -6.98
CA ALA A 68 10.66 -23.46 -6.06
C ALA A 68 9.82 -23.05 -4.85
N SER A 69 9.88 -23.81 -3.77
CA SER A 69 8.99 -23.59 -2.63
C SER A 69 9.73 -23.79 -1.32
N GLY A 70 9.42 -22.97 -0.32
CA GLY A 70 9.67 -23.36 1.07
C GLY A 70 8.72 -24.48 1.51
N PHE A 71 8.85 -24.89 2.76
CA PHE A 71 7.88 -25.77 3.40
C PHE A 71 7.87 -25.62 4.92
N ARG A 72 6.81 -26.16 5.52
CA ARG A 72 6.67 -26.36 6.96
C ARG A 72 6.27 -27.79 7.24
N ILE A 73 6.93 -28.42 8.22
CA ILE A 73 6.64 -29.77 8.69
C ILE A 73 6.52 -29.74 10.21
N THR A 74 5.52 -30.42 10.75
CA THR A 74 5.51 -30.84 12.17
C THR A 74 5.77 -32.34 12.19
N PRO A 75 7.03 -32.77 12.44
CA PRO A 75 7.36 -34.19 12.45
C PRO A 75 6.51 -34.93 13.51
N GLY A 76 6.14 -36.17 13.25
CA GLY A 76 5.59 -37.05 14.29
C GLY A 76 6.72 -37.76 15.03
N VAL A 77 6.41 -38.44 16.12
CA VAL A 77 7.37 -39.19 16.97
C VAL A 77 8.32 -40.09 16.16
N GLN A 78 7.81 -40.74 15.10
CA GLN A 78 8.64 -41.62 14.25
C GLN A 78 9.57 -40.88 13.28
N ALA A 79 9.53 -39.55 13.23
CA ALA A 79 10.20 -38.73 12.23
C ALA A 79 10.83 -37.45 12.80
N GLU A 80 10.82 -37.27 14.13
CA GLU A 80 11.46 -36.14 14.82
C GLU A 80 12.99 -36.18 14.74
N GLY A 81 13.56 -37.37 14.49
CA GLY A 81 14.98 -37.55 14.22
C GLY A 81 15.86 -37.52 15.46
N GLU A 82 17.18 -37.43 15.24
CA GLU A 82 18.20 -37.42 16.31
C GLU A 82 18.04 -36.24 17.28
N PHE A 83 17.39 -35.17 16.83
CA PHE A 83 17.28 -33.90 17.56
C PHE A 83 15.88 -33.62 18.10
N GLU A 84 14.98 -34.61 18.06
CA GLU A 84 13.60 -34.50 18.58
C GLU A 84 12.85 -33.27 18.05
N ALA A 85 13.03 -32.98 16.75
CA ALA A 85 12.53 -31.76 16.13
C ALA A 85 11.00 -31.74 16.10
N GLN A 86 10.42 -30.72 16.74
CA GLN A 86 8.98 -30.53 16.82
C GLN A 86 8.41 -29.77 15.62
N TYR A 87 9.26 -28.99 14.95
CA TYR A 87 8.86 -28.20 13.79
C TYR A 87 10.06 -27.92 12.90
N VAL A 88 9.83 -27.95 11.58
CA VAL A 88 10.83 -27.63 10.57
C VAL A 88 10.22 -26.63 9.61
N GLN A 89 10.94 -25.55 9.32
CA GLN A 89 10.53 -24.55 8.35
C GLN A 89 11.68 -24.16 7.43
N ALA A 90 11.47 -24.33 6.13
CA ALA A 90 12.40 -23.90 5.09
C ALA A 90 11.77 -22.77 4.29
N TYR A 91 12.46 -21.64 4.13
CA TYR A 91 11.93 -20.45 3.43
C TYR A 91 13.04 -19.59 2.84
N THR A 92 12.65 -18.50 2.17
CA THR A 92 13.54 -17.51 1.55
C THR A 92 13.50 -16.19 2.32
N THR A 93 14.61 -15.46 2.36
CA THR A 93 14.73 -14.18 3.08
C THR A 93 14.22 -12.97 2.29
N ASP A 94 13.84 -13.17 1.03
CA ASP A 94 13.29 -12.13 0.16
C ASP A 94 12.01 -11.44 0.68
N LYS A 95 11.31 -12.06 1.64
CA LYS A 95 10.14 -11.47 2.31
C LYS A 95 10.46 -10.16 3.05
N ALA A 96 11.71 -9.97 3.49
CA ALA A 96 12.13 -8.79 4.27
C ALA A 96 11.88 -7.46 3.54
N LEU A 97 12.01 -7.41 2.21
CA LEU A 97 11.77 -6.18 1.43
C LEU A 97 10.30 -5.75 1.37
N THR A 98 9.40 -6.70 1.60
CA THR A 98 7.95 -6.46 1.61
C THR A 98 7.36 -6.49 3.01
N TYR A 99 8.22 -6.56 4.02
CA TYR A 99 7.83 -6.53 5.41
C TYR A 99 7.25 -5.16 5.73
N ALA A 100 6.00 -5.16 6.19
CA ALA A 100 5.30 -3.97 6.64
C ALA A 100 4.32 -4.46 7.69
N LEU A 101 4.48 -3.99 8.93
CA LEU A 101 3.50 -4.25 9.98
C LEU A 101 2.28 -3.37 9.70
N ASP A 102 1.30 -3.89 8.96
CA ASP A 102 0.05 -3.19 8.66
C ASP A 102 -1.14 -4.13 8.90
N ASN A 103 -2.10 -3.70 9.74
CA ASN A 103 -3.33 -4.42 10.07
C ASN A 103 -3.15 -5.88 10.54
N GLY A 104 -2.11 -6.15 11.34
CA GLY A 104 -1.85 -7.51 11.86
C GLY A 104 -1.31 -8.48 10.79
N LYS A 105 -1.05 -8.01 9.58
CA LYS A 105 -0.29 -8.75 8.57
C LYS A 105 1.14 -8.26 8.56
N VAL A 106 2.02 -9.24 8.44
CA VAL A 106 3.47 -9.07 8.52
C VAL A 106 4.05 -8.57 7.19
N SER A 107 3.28 -8.67 6.10
CA SER A 107 3.66 -8.28 4.74
C SER A 107 2.59 -7.40 4.10
N LYS A 108 3.03 -6.57 3.13
CA LYS A 108 2.15 -5.69 2.34
C LYS A 108 0.97 -6.48 1.75
N TYR A 109 -0.26 -6.16 2.15
CA TYR A 109 -1.44 -6.92 1.75
C TYR A 109 -2.49 -6.05 1.05
N ILE A 110 -3.17 -6.60 0.04
CA ILE A 110 -4.34 -5.97 -0.59
C ILE A 110 -5.54 -6.92 -0.66
N THR A 111 -6.74 -6.42 -0.32
CA THR A 111 -8.00 -7.17 -0.47
C THR A 111 -8.61 -6.96 -1.86
N ALA A 112 -9.46 -7.90 -2.29
CA ALA A 112 -10.24 -7.73 -3.52
C ALA A 112 -11.14 -6.49 -3.47
N GLY A 113 -11.70 -6.20 -2.28
CA GLY A 113 -12.49 -4.99 -2.05
C GLY A 113 -11.69 -3.70 -2.19
N GLN A 114 -10.43 -3.67 -1.75
CA GLN A 114 -9.55 -2.51 -1.93
C GLN A 114 -9.21 -2.29 -3.40
N LEU A 115 -8.87 -3.35 -4.16
CA LEU A 115 -8.68 -3.26 -5.61
C LEU A 115 -9.93 -2.70 -6.31
N LEU A 116 -11.09 -3.24 -5.96
CA LEU A 116 -12.36 -2.84 -6.58
C LEU A 116 -12.67 -1.34 -6.36
N ASN A 117 -12.24 -0.78 -5.24
CA ASN A 117 -12.39 0.63 -4.88
C ASN A 117 -11.23 1.52 -5.38
N GLY A 118 -10.40 1.02 -6.30
CA GLY A 118 -9.37 1.83 -6.97
C GLY A 118 -8.08 2.01 -6.18
N LYS A 119 -7.86 1.25 -5.10
CA LYS A 119 -6.59 1.28 -4.34
C LYS A 119 -5.45 0.50 -5.02
N GLY A 120 -5.73 -0.19 -6.13
CA GLY A 120 -4.76 -1.02 -6.84
C GLY A 120 -3.58 -0.23 -7.41
N GLU A 121 -3.83 0.95 -7.99
CA GLU A 121 -2.80 1.74 -8.70
C GLU A 121 -1.54 1.98 -7.85
N ALA A 122 -1.70 2.61 -6.70
CA ALA A 122 -0.60 2.98 -5.82
C ALA A 122 0.07 1.73 -5.22
N TYR A 123 -0.74 0.75 -4.80
CA TYR A 123 -0.22 -0.48 -4.20
C TYR A 123 0.62 -1.30 -5.18
N ILE A 124 0.11 -1.54 -6.39
CA ILE A 124 0.80 -2.38 -7.38
C ILE A 124 2.05 -1.66 -7.92
N SER A 125 1.97 -0.35 -8.15
CA SER A 125 3.14 0.44 -8.59
C SER A 125 4.23 0.43 -7.52
N GLY A 126 3.87 0.63 -6.24
CA GLY A 126 4.82 0.54 -5.13
C GLY A 126 5.45 -0.86 -5.00
N LEU A 127 4.70 -1.94 -5.23
CA LEU A 127 5.29 -3.29 -5.28
C LEU A 127 6.24 -3.48 -6.47
N TYR A 128 5.84 -3.01 -7.65
CA TYR A 128 6.68 -3.07 -8.85
C TYR A 128 8.03 -2.38 -8.63
N ASP A 129 8.02 -1.18 -8.06
CA ASP A 129 9.22 -0.41 -7.77
C ASP A 129 10.12 -1.10 -6.74
N VAL A 130 9.54 -1.65 -5.67
CA VAL A 130 10.29 -2.46 -4.68
C VAL A 130 10.96 -3.66 -5.34
N TYR A 131 10.26 -4.39 -6.22
CA TYR A 131 10.85 -5.53 -6.91
C TYR A 131 11.92 -5.10 -7.91
N ARG A 132 11.74 -3.97 -8.61
CA ARG A 132 12.76 -3.44 -9.52
C ARG A 132 14.03 -3.05 -8.75
N GLN A 133 13.88 -2.36 -7.61
CA GLN A 133 15.01 -2.04 -6.74
C GLN A 133 15.70 -3.30 -6.19
N GLY A 134 14.90 -4.31 -5.81
CA GLY A 134 15.41 -5.61 -5.37
C GLY A 134 16.28 -6.30 -6.42
N ALA A 135 15.95 -6.15 -7.71
CA ALA A 135 16.75 -6.69 -8.82
C ALA A 135 18.19 -6.15 -8.83
N ASP A 136 18.37 -4.89 -8.45
CA ASP A 136 19.67 -4.18 -8.48
C ASP A 136 20.44 -4.35 -7.17
N GLN A 137 19.73 -4.40 -6.04
CA GLN A 137 20.35 -4.23 -4.72
C GLN A 137 20.33 -5.49 -3.84
N ASN A 138 19.43 -6.44 -4.08
CA ASN A 138 19.18 -7.53 -3.13
C ASN A 138 19.30 -8.91 -3.75
N PHE A 139 19.94 -9.84 -3.03
CA PHE A 139 19.81 -11.27 -3.31
C PHE A 139 19.02 -11.94 -2.19
N SER A 140 18.35 -13.05 -2.52
CA SER A 140 17.67 -13.89 -1.53
C SER A 140 18.60 -14.98 -1.04
N THR A 141 18.58 -15.22 0.26
CA THR A 141 19.18 -16.40 0.88
C THR A 141 18.11 -17.46 1.12
N ALA A 142 18.54 -18.72 1.26
CA ALA A 142 17.67 -19.83 1.62
C ALA A 142 17.91 -20.14 3.10
N ARG A 143 16.84 -20.19 3.89
CA ARG A 143 16.92 -20.40 5.35
C ARG A 143 16.14 -21.65 5.73
N ILE A 144 16.68 -22.41 6.67
CA ILE A 144 16.00 -23.53 7.30
C ILE A 144 16.09 -23.39 8.82
N GLU A 145 14.98 -23.63 9.50
CA GLU A 145 14.83 -23.52 10.95
C GLU A 145 14.23 -24.80 11.52
N LEU A 146 14.81 -25.28 12.61
CA LEU A 146 14.32 -26.42 13.37
C LEU A 146 13.99 -25.97 14.80
N ARG A 147 12.79 -26.33 15.28
CA ARG A 147 12.40 -26.22 16.68
C ARG A 147 12.80 -27.48 17.41
N VAL A 148 13.76 -27.38 18.33
CA VAL A 148 14.31 -28.52 19.06
C VAL A 148 14.34 -28.26 20.56
N PRO A 149 14.36 -29.29 21.41
CA PRO A 149 14.73 -29.15 22.81
C PRO A 149 16.06 -28.42 22.97
N ILE A 150 16.16 -27.55 23.98
CA ILE A 150 17.35 -26.70 24.21
C ILE A 150 18.66 -27.49 24.33
N GLU A 151 18.61 -28.76 24.74
CA GLU A 151 19.79 -29.62 24.83
C GLU A 151 20.39 -30.02 23.47
N HIS A 152 19.62 -29.94 22.38
CA HIS A 152 20.10 -30.17 21.02
C HIS A 152 20.55 -28.89 20.30
N ALA A 153 20.31 -27.71 20.89
CA ALA A 153 20.46 -26.42 20.22
C ALA A 153 21.88 -26.17 19.69
N ALA A 154 22.91 -26.64 20.40
CA ALA A 154 24.31 -26.44 20.02
C ALA A 154 24.80 -27.40 18.92
N ASN A 155 24.06 -28.48 18.65
CA ASN A 155 24.51 -29.55 17.75
C ASN A 155 23.68 -29.63 16.46
N VAL A 156 22.42 -29.19 16.50
CA VAL A 156 21.53 -29.22 15.35
C VAL A 156 22.06 -28.29 14.24
N LEU A 157 21.99 -28.74 12.99
CA LEU A 157 22.46 -28.03 11.78
C LEU A 157 23.98 -27.71 11.71
N VAL A 158 24.82 -28.25 12.60
CA VAL A 158 26.28 -28.02 12.56
C VAL A 158 26.94 -28.90 11.48
N ASP A 159 26.64 -30.19 11.48
CA ASP A 159 27.26 -31.18 10.58
C ASP A 159 26.34 -31.55 9.42
N VAL A 160 26.12 -30.60 8.51
CA VAL A 160 25.28 -30.79 7.32
C VAL A 160 26.14 -31.05 6.09
N ASP A 161 25.87 -32.13 5.35
CA ASP A 161 26.50 -32.39 4.05
C ASP A 161 26.14 -31.27 3.06
N LEU A 162 27.12 -30.39 2.81
CA LEU A 162 26.95 -29.21 1.96
C LEU A 162 26.74 -29.55 0.48
N ASP A 163 27.21 -30.70 0.01
CA ASP A 163 27.01 -31.13 -1.38
C ASP A 163 25.57 -31.60 -1.59
N GLU A 164 25.01 -32.36 -0.64
CA GLU A 164 23.59 -32.74 -0.69
C GLU A 164 22.68 -31.53 -0.46
N LEU A 165 23.04 -30.63 0.46
CA LEU A 165 22.31 -29.37 0.66
C LEU A 165 22.29 -28.53 -0.62
N ARG A 166 23.41 -28.45 -1.34
CA ARG A 166 23.49 -27.73 -2.63
C ARG A 166 22.55 -28.33 -3.67
N ARG A 167 22.36 -29.66 -3.68
CA ARG A 167 21.41 -30.33 -4.60
C ARG A 167 19.95 -30.02 -4.28
N CYS A 168 19.65 -29.51 -3.08
CA CYS A 168 18.32 -29.08 -2.65
C CYS A 168 17.99 -27.62 -3.01
N LEU A 169 18.92 -26.89 -3.63
CA LEU A 169 18.79 -25.46 -3.92
C LEU A 169 18.67 -25.17 -5.42
N LEU A 170 17.92 -24.13 -5.74
CA LEU A 170 17.91 -23.42 -7.02
C LEU A 170 18.69 -22.12 -6.87
N SER A 171 19.40 -21.71 -7.93
CA SER A 171 20.21 -20.50 -7.92
C SER A 171 19.90 -19.60 -9.13
N PHE A 172 19.33 -18.44 -8.87
CA PHE A 172 18.88 -17.48 -9.87
C PHE A 172 19.74 -16.22 -9.88
N PRO A 173 20.01 -15.61 -11.05
CA PRO A 173 20.48 -14.24 -11.09
C PRO A 173 19.45 -13.30 -10.44
N ARG A 174 19.90 -12.27 -9.72
CA ARG A 174 19.02 -11.31 -9.01
C ARG A 174 17.96 -10.72 -9.93
N TRP A 175 18.37 -10.25 -11.10
CA TRP A 175 17.49 -9.66 -12.10
C TRP A 175 16.43 -10.63 -12.64
N VAL A 176 16.70 -11.94 -12.67
CA VAL A 176 15.70 -12.96 -13.06
C VAL A 176 14.69 -13.16 -11.93
N TRP A 177 15.18 -13.37 -10.69
CA TRP A 177 14.32 -13.64 -9.54
C TRP A 177 13.36 -12.48 -9.26
N TRP A 178 13.92 -11.28 -9.11
CA TRP A 178 13.15 -10.07 -8.83
C TRP A 178 12.40 -9.55 -10.05
N GLY A 179 12.99 -9.65 -11.25
CA GLY A 179 12.32 -9.30 -12.49
C GLY A 179 11.05 -10.13 -12.70
N THR A 180 11.06 -11.42 -12.36
CA THR A 180 9.85 -12.27 -12.40
C THR A 180 8.74 -11.71 -11.51
N LYS A 181 9.07 -11.24 -10.30
CA LYS A 181 8.09 -10.62 -9.38
C LYS A 181 7.57 -9.29 -9.94
N ALA A 182 8.48 -8.45 -10.43
CA ALA A 182 8.15 -7.14 -11.00
C ALA A 182 7.19 -7.28 -12.20
N TRP A 183 7.53 -8.11 -13.19
CA TRP A 183 6.67 -8.33 -14.36
C TRP A 183 5.31 -8.92 -14.02
N ARG A 184 5.23 -9.76 -12.99
CA ARG A 184 3.95 -10.28 -12.51
C ARG A 184 3.09 -9.22 -11.84
N ALA A 185 3.69 -8.36 -11.00
CA ALA A 185 2.99 -7.20 -10.44
C ALA A 185 2.49 -6.28 -11.57
N GLN A 186 3.33 -6.00 -12.57
CA GLN A 186 2.96 -5.19 -13.73
C GLN A 186 1.83 -5.80 -14.55
N ALA A 187 1.83 -7.11 -14.78
CA ALA A 187 0.74 -7.79 -15.48
C ALA A 187 -0.59 -7.70 -14.70
N CYS A 188 -0.53 -7.80 -13.37
CA CYS A 188 -1.70 -7.56 -12.51
C CYS A 188 -2.16 -6.10 -12.62
N LYS A 189 -1.22 -5.14 -12.67
CA LYS A 189 -1.52 -3.72 -12.87
C LYS A 189 -2.31 -3.49 -14.16
N PHE A 190 -1.82 -3.97 -15.29
CA PHE A 190 -2.51 -3.80 -16.57
C PHE A 190 -3.93 -4.40 -16.55
N THR A 191 -4.12 -5.52 -15.86
CA THR A 191 -5.43 -6.13 -15.72
C THR A 191 -6.35 -5.34 -14.78
N ASP A 192 -5.81 -4.78 -13.69
CA ASP A 192 -6.55 -3.90 -12.78
C ASP A 192 -6.94 -2.57 -13.46
N ASP A 193 -6.02 -1.95 -14.21
CA ASP A 193 -6.28 -0.74 -15.00
C ASP A 193 -7.42 -0.98 -16.00
N TRP A 194 -7.39 -2.12 -16.70
CA TRP A 194 -8.44 -2.52 -17.63
C TRP A 194 -9.78 -2.80 -16.90
N GLN A 195 -9.74 -3.44 -15.72
CA GLN A 195 -10.93 -3.56 -14.86
C GLN A 195 -11.50 -2.18 -14.50
N ARG A 196 -10.67 -1.26 -14.02
CA ARG A 196 -11.10 0.07 -13.54
C ARG A 196 -11.65 0.96 -14.66
N GLY A 197 -11.08 0.87 -15.86
CA GLY A 197 -11.50 1.66 -17.02
C GLY A 197 -12.83 1.25 -17.64
N GLY A 198 -13.35 0.05 -17.33
CA GLY A 198 -14.57 -0.45 -17.96
C GLY A 198 -15.88 -0.10 -17.22
N PRO A 199 -17.04 -0.27 -17.88
CA PRO A 199 -18.36 0.01 -17.29
C PRO A 199 -18.64 -0.78 -16.01
N THR A 200 -19.22 -0.12 -15.01
CA THR A 200 -19.44 -0.72 -13.68
C THR A 200 -20.29 -1.98 -13.72
N ASP A 201 -21.37 -2.00 -14.50
CA ASP A 201 -22.26 -3.14 -14.69
C ASP A 201 -21.50 -4.38 -15.18
N LEU A 202 -20.53 -4.19 -16.10
CA LEU A 202 -19.69 -5.27 -16.61
C LEU A 202 -18.63 -5.72 -15.61
N ARG A 203 -18.08 -4.80 -14.80
CA ARG A 203 -17.16 -5.12 -13.69
C ARG A 203 -17.83 -5.94 -12.58
N MET A 204 -19.14 -5.80 -12.41
CA MET A 204 -19.92 -6.53 -11.40
C MET A 204 -20.36 -7.93 -11.84
N THR A 205 -20.02 -8.35 -13.07
CA THR A 205 -20.25 -9.75 -13.49
C THR A 205 -19.37 -10.71 -12.67
N ASP A 206 -19.86 -11.93 -12.39
CA ASP A 206 -19.13 -12.90 -11.56
C ASP A 206 -17.72 -13.15 -12.06
N SER A 207 -17.56 -13.34 -13.37
CA SER A 207 -16.27 -13.58 -13.99
C SER A 207 -15.29 -12.41 -13.84
N ALA A 208 -15.77 -11.17 -13.85
CA ALA A 208 -14.96 -9.98 -13.63
C ALA A 208 -14.61 -9.81 -12.14
N LEU A 209 -15.57 -10.00 -11.24
CA LEU A 209 -15.34 -9.96 -9.79
C LEU A 209 -14.32 -11.02 -9.36
N TYR A 210 -14.47 -12.26 -9.81
CA TYR A 210 -13.53 -13.32 -9.46
C TYR A 210 -12.14 -13.08 -10.05
N LEU A 211 -12.05 -12.43 -11.21
CA LEU A 211 -10.77 -11.96 -11.73
C LEU A 211 -10.14 -10.92 -10.78
N THR A 212 -10.88 -9.91 -10.32
CA THR A 212 -10.38 -8.93 -9.33
C THR A 212 -9.92 -9.62 -8.04
N ALA A 213 -10.67 -10.60 -7.53
CA ALA A 213 -10.23 -11.39 -6.38
C ALA A 213 -8.97 -12.20 -6.68
N GLY A 214 -8.87 -12.79 -7.87
CA GLY A 214 -7.68 -13.50 -8.34
C GLY A 214 -6.45 -12.61 -8.44
N LEU A 215 -6.61 -11.35 -8.87
CA LEU A 215 -5.51 -10.37 -8.88
C LEU A 215 -5.00 -10.07 -7.48
N ALA A 216 -5.90 -9.85 -6.51
CA ALA A 216 -5.50 -9.65 -5.11
C ALA A 216 -4.76 -10.87 -4.56
N TRP A 217 -5.30 -12.07 -4.78
CA TRP A 217 -4.68 -13.33 -4.36
C TRP A 217 -3.29 -13.52 -4.98
N LEU A 218 -3.14 -13.28 -6.28
CA LEU A 218 -1.84 -13.32 -6.96
C LEU A 218 -0.87 -12.28 -6.38
N LEU A 219 -1.26 -11.01 -6.28
CA LEU A 219 -0.37 -9.95 -5.79
C LEU A 219 0.19 -10.26 -4.40
N ASN A 220 -0.67 -10.74 -3.49
CA ASN A 220 -0.25 -11.17 -2.14
C ASN A 220 0.65 -12.41 -2.21
N GLY A 221 0.34 -13.36 -3.10
CA GLY A 221 1.12 -14.58 -3.33
C GLY A 221 2.49 -14.38 -4.01
N ILE A 222 2.82 -13.17 -4.48
CA ILE A 222 4.16 -12.88 -5.03
C ILE A 222 5.22 -12.92 -3.92
N HIS A 223 4.89 -12.40 -2.73
CA HIS A 223 5.84 -12.23 -1.63
C HIS A 223 5.39 -12.93 -0.34
N SER A 224 4.19 -13.50 -0.32
CA SER A 224 3.68 -14.33 0.78
C SER A 224 3.31 -15.72 0.25
N THR A 225 3.16 -16.70 1.14
CA THR A 225 2.58 -17.99 0.76
C THR A 225 1.16 -17.76 0.22
N PRO A 226 0.80 -18.29 -0.97
CA PRO A 226 -0.56 -18.17 -1.46
C PRO A 226 -1.56 -18.79 -0.48
N ASP A 227 -2.66 -18.07 -0.21
CA ASP A 227 -3.71 -18.57 0.69
C ASP A 227 -4.34 -19.84 0.09
N THR A 228 -4.39 -20.90 0.89
CA THR A 228 -4.98 -22.20 0.55
C THR A 228 -6.16 -22.55 1.46
N GLY A 229 -6.74 -21.57 2.17
CA GLY A 229 -7.96 -21.74 2.95
C GLY A 229 -9.19 -22.05 2.08
N PRO A 230 -10.33 -22.45 2.68
CA PRO A 230 -11.53 -22.87 1.96
C PRO A 230 -12.00 -21.89 0.86
N SER A 231 -12.14 -20.61 1.21
CA SER A 231 -12.54 -19.55 0.27
C SER A 231 -11.52 -19.33 -0.86
N ALA A 232 -10.23 -19.48 -0.55
CA ALA A 232 -9.16 -19.36 -1.55
C ALA A 232 -9.11 -20.58 -2.48
N ARG A 233 -9.46 -21.78 -2.00
CA ARG A 233 -9.63 -22.98 -2.84
C ARG A 233 -10.81 -22.82 -3.80
N GLU A 234 -11.92 -22.26 -3.36
CA GLU A 234 -13.04 -21.89 -4.25
C GLU A 234 -12.59 -20.89 -5.31
N LEU A 235 -11.83 -19.86 -4.91
CA LEU A 235 -11.28 -18.87 -5.84
C LEU A 235 -10.33 -19.53 -6.86
N MET A 236 -9.40 -20.38 -6.42
CA MET A 236 -8.48 -21.10 -7.30
C MET A 236 -9.24 -21.98 -8.31
N ASN A 237 -10.31 -22.65 -7.86
CA ASN A 237 -11.23 -23.37 -8.73
C ASN A 237 -11.96 -22.49 -9.75
N ALA A 238 -12.13 -21.20 -9.46
CA ALA A 238 -12.70 -20.23 -10.38
C ALA A 238 -11.68 -19.69 -11.39
N ILE A 239 -10.47 -19.36 -10.93
CA ILE A 239 -9.51 -18.53 -11.69
C ILE A 239 -8.37 -19.30 -12.37
N LEU A 240 -7.99 -20.49 -11.89
CA LEU A 240 -6.87 -21.25 -12.44
C LEU A 240 -7.32 -22.19 -13.57
N PRO A 241 -6.44 -22.53 -14.54
CA PRO A 241 -6.68 -23.61 -15.50
C PRO A 241 -7.20 -24.87 -14.81
N ARG A 242 -8.06 -25.61 -15.51
CA ARG A 242 -8.60 -26.88 -15.01
C ARG A 242 -8.35 -27.99 -16.01
N VAL A 243 -7.93 -29.14 -15.50
CA VAL A 243 -7.58 -30.34 -16.28
C VAL A 243 -8.27 -31.54 -15.61
N ARG A 244 -8.46 -32.63 -16.37
CA ARG A 244 -9.07 -33.86 -15.83
C ARG A 244 -8.19 -34.43 -14.73
N ARG A 245 -8.78 -34.98 -13.66
CA ARG A 245 -8.03 -35.57 -12.54
C ARG A 245 -7.00 -36.60 -13.00
N SER A 246 -7.41 -37.48 -13.92
CA SER A 246 -6.56 -38.51 -14.52
C SER A 246 -5.37 -37.98 -15.33
N GLU A 247 -5.38 -36.70 -15.71
CA GLU A 247 -4.35 -36.05 -16.53
C GLU A 247 -3.47 -35.10 -15.72
N VAL A 248 -3.76 -34.88 -14.43
CA VAL A 248 -3.01 -33.94 -13.58
C VAL A 248 -1.98 -34.68 -12.76
N GLU A 249 -0.73 -34.25 -12.89
CA GLU A 249 0.35 -34.75 -12.06
C GLU A 249 0.30 -34.11 -10.65
N PRO A 250 0.68 -34.83 -9.57
CA PRO A 250 0.62 -34.31 -8.20
C PRO A 250 1.38 -32.99 -7.99
N HIS A 251 2.48 -32.77 -8.72
CA HIS A 251 3.29 -31.54 -8.63
C HIS A 251 2.64 -30.33 -9.32
N GLN A 252 1.62 -30.54 -10.15
CA GLN A 252 0.84 -29.49 -10.80
C GLN A 252 -0.34 -29.03 -9.95
N LEU A 253 -0.64 -29.70 -8.83
CA LEU A 253 -1.73 -29.34 -7.96
C LEU A 253 -1.38 -28.09 -7.13
N PRO A 254 -2.25 -27.07 -7.11
CA PRO A 254 -2.00 -25.84 -6.35
C PRO A 254 -2.17 -26.01 -4.83
N PHE A 255 -2.87 -27.06 -4.41
CA PHE A 255 -3.08 -27.49 -3.03
C PHE A 255 -3.38 -29.00 -3.02
N PRO A 256 -3.35 -29.70 -1.87
CA PRO A 256 -3.69 -31.12 -1.80
C PRO A 256 -5.11 -31.40 -2.30
N ILE A 257 -5.24 -32.21 -3.35
CA ILE A 257 -6.51 -32.68 -3.92
C ILE A 257 -6.38 -34.18 -4.18
N SER A 258 -7.38 -34.98 -3.80
CA SER A 258 -7.42 -36.40 -4.16
C SER A 258 -7.58 -36.57 -5.67
N LEU A 259 -6.69 -37.36 -6.27
CA LEU A 259 -6.71 -37.67 -7.70
C LEU A 259 -7.45 -38.98 -8.01
N TYR A 260 -7.67 -39.82 -7.01
CA TYR A 260 -8.48 -41.03 -7.17
C TYR A 260 -9.93 -40.61 -7.38
N GLU A 261 -10.50 -41.02 -8.52
CA GLU A 261 -11.94 -41.09 -8.67
C GLU A 261 -12.34 -42.25 -7.77
N ASP A 262 -13.09 -41.98 -6.70
CA ASP A 262 -13.71 -43.04 -5.92
C ASP A 262 -14.58 -43.79 -6.93
N GLU A 263 -14.09 -44.91 -7.47
CA GLU A 263 -14.91 -45.86 -8.20
C GLU A 263 -16.05 -46.14 -7.24
N GLU A 264 -17.25 -45.70 -7.64
CA GLU A 264 -18.48 -45.82 -6.87
C GLU A 264 -18.41 -47.16 -6.16
N MET A 265 -18.37 -47.13 -4.81
CA MET A 265 -18.61 -48.34 -4.04
C MET A 265 -19.92 -48.86 -4.61
N MET A 266 -19.82 -49.87 -5.47
CA MET A 266 -20.98 -50.61 -5.90
C MET A 266 -21.63 -51.00 -4.59
N ASP A 267 -22.88 -50.56 -4.42
CA ASP A 267 -23.79 -51.08 -3.44
C ASP A 267 -23.82 -52.60 -3.68
N ASP A 268 -22.85 -53.32 -3.12
CA ASP A 268 -23.00 -54.72 -2.75
C ASP A 268 -23.93 -54.67 -1.53
N GLU A 269 -25.20 -54.39 -1.81
CA GLU A 269 -26.31 -54.96 -1.08
C GLU A 269 -26.13 -56.47 -1.18
N ASP A 270 -25.39 -57.08 -0.26
CA ASP A 270 -25.67 -58.44 0.23
C ASP A 270 -24.70 -58.85 1.35
N GLU A 271 -25.34 -59.40 2.39
CA GLU A 271 -24.80 -60.28 3.44
C GLU A 271 -24.19 -59.63 4.70
N ASP A 272 -25.10 -59.41 5.65
CA ASP A 272 -24.95 -59.66 7.08
C ASP A 272 -23.78 -60.60 7.43
N GLU A 273 -22.75 -60.11 8.10
CA GLU A 273 -22.00 -60.90 9.08
C GLU A 273 -21.22 -59.99 10.05
N ASP A 274 -21.54 -60.15 11.34
CA ASP A 274 -20.89 -59.50 12.49
C ASP A 274 -19.36 -59.73 12.48
N TYR A 275 -18.60 -58.72 12.03
CA TYR A 275 -17.15 -58.68 12.23
C TYR A 275 -16.75 -57.44 13.02
N GLU A 276 -16.15 -57.68 14.19
CA GLU A 276 -15.52 -56.66 15.05
C GLU A 276 -14.47 -55.88 14.25
N GLU A 277 -14.75 -54.59 14.05
CA GLU A 277 -13.95 -53.68 13.23
C GLU A 277 -12.64 -53.31 13.93
N VAL A 278 -11.59 -54.06 13.63
CA VAL A 278 -10.19 -53.67 13.85
C VAL A 278 -9.69 -52.93 12.60
N GLY A 279 -9.75 -51.60 12.66
CA GLY A 279 -8.83 -50.69 11.97
C GLY A 279 -9.02 -50.47 10.46
N GLY A 280 -9.35 -49.23 10.07
CA GLY A 280 -9.11 -48.80 8.69
C GLY A 280 -9.89 -47.60 8.17
N ALA A 281 -9.77 -46.41 8.77
CA ALA A 281 -10.03 -45.15 8.04
C ALA A 281 -9.34 -43.97 8.74
N PHE A 282 -8.21 -43.53 8.19
CA PHE A 282 -7.53 -42.30 8.60
C PHE A 282 -8.34 -41.09 8.09
N ILE A 283 -9.35 -40.68 8.86
CA ILE A 283 -9.95 -39.36 8.73
C ILE A 283 -8.96 -38.34 9.30
N THR A 284 -8.49 -37.43 8.45
CA THR A 284 -7.61 -36.32 8.75
C THR A 284 -8.13 -35.48 9.92
N ARG A 285 -7.55 -35.70 11.10
CA ARG A 285 -7.73 -34.85 12.30
C ARG A 285 -6.43 -34.14 12.68
N SER A 286 -6.47 -32.80 12.70
CA SER A 286 -5.78 -31.90 13.63
C SER A 286 -6.40 -30.50 13.44
N ALA A 287 -7.21 -29.98 14.38
CA ALA A 287 -6.81 -29.24 15.60
C ALA A 287 -6.12 -27.91 15.25
N ALA A 288 -6.62 -26.71 15.54
CA ALA A 288 -7.80 -26.21 16.27
C ALA A 288 -8.33 -24.98 15.48
N ASP A 289 -9.64 -24.69 15.54
CA ASP A 289 -10.42 -23.63 14.83
C ASP A 289 -11.40 -24.12 13.74
N ALA A 290 -11.51 -25.43 13.50
CA ALA A 290 -12.45 -25.98 12.51
C ALA A 290 -13.79 -26.43 13.13
N GLU A 291 -14.64 -25.49 13.54
CA GLU A 291 -16.06 -25.78 13.83
C GLU A 291 -16.94 -25.82 12.56
N ASP A 292 -16.39 -25.66 11.34
CA ASP A 292 -17.23 -25.49 10.14
C ASP A 292 -16.63 -26.13 8.86
N ALA A 293 -16.08 -27.36 8.98
CA ALA A 293 -15.41 -28.06 7.87
C ALA A 293 -16.29 -29.09 7.12
N THR A 294 -17.53 -29.34 7.55
CA THR A 294 -18.39 -30.41 7.00
C THR A 294 -19.06 -30.11 5.66
N GLN A 295 -18.80 -28.97 5.00
CA GLN A 295 -19.46 -28.63 3.72
C GLN A 295 -18.55 -28.48 2.49
N LEU A 296 -17.22 -28.31 2.62
CA LEU A 296 -16.39 -28.05 1.44
C LEU A 296 -15.92 -29.31 0.70
N GLU A 297 -15.84 -30.46 1.37
CA GLU A 297 -15.55 -31.75 0.72
C GLU A 297 -16.64 -32.16 -0.28
N SER A 298 -17.87 -31.63 -0.13
CA SER A 298 -19.01 -31.94 -0.98
C SER A 298 -18.94 -31.33 -2.39
N LEU A 299 -18.30 -30.17 -2.60
CA LEU A 299 -18.30 -29.50 -3.92
C LEU A 299 -17.22 -30.01 -4.89
N ALA A 300 -16.23 -30.74 -4.39
CA ALA A 300 -15.17 -31.34 -5.21
C ALA A 300 -15.49 -32.79 -5.61
N ARG A 301 -16.25 -33.54 -4.81
CA ARG A 301 -16.76 -34.88 -5.17
C ARG A 301 -17.72 -34.75 -6.37
N GLY A 302 -17.46 -35.50 -7.45
CA GLY A 302 -18.28 -35.51 -8.67
C GLY A 302 -17.87 -34.56 -9.80
N ARG A 303 -16.78 -33.79 -9.68
CA ARG A 303 -16.25 -32.98 -10.82
C ARG A 303 -14.95 -33.58 -11.35
N SER A 304 -15.00 -34.08 -12.58
CA SER A 304 -13.85 -34.64 -13.32
C SER A 304 -12.68 -33.66 -13.50
N LEU A 305 -12.92 -32.35 -13.36
CA LEU A 305 -11.93 -31.30 -13.56
C LEU A 305 -11.43 -30.68 -12.25
N VAL A 306 -10.11 -30.60 -12.06
CA VAL A 306 -9.44 -29.98 -10.90
C VAL A 306 -8.56 -28.80 -11.33
N PRO A 307 -8.33 -27.79 -10.47
CA PRO A 307 -7.45 -26.67 -10.80
C PRO A 307 -6.01 -27.15 -10.89
N CYS A 308 -5.25 -26.64 -11.86
CA CYS A 308 -3.88 -27.07 -12.11
C CYS A 308 -2.95 -25.90 -12.41
N VAL A 309 -1.66 -26.14 -12.21
CA VAL A 309 -0.53 -25.23 -12.46
C VAL A 309 0.39 -25.88 -13.51
N PRO A 310 -0.06 -25.95 -14.79
CA PRO A 310 0.53 -26.86 -15.78
C PRO A 310 1.97 -26.49 -16.18
N TYR A 311 2.36 -25.23 -15.99
CA TYR A 311 3.68 -24.71 -16.41
C TYR A 311 4.61 -24.44 -15.23
N GLY A 312 4.31 -24.99 -14.05
CA GLY A 312 5.11 -24.76 -12.85
C GLY A 312 5.00 -23.35 -12.25
N LEU A 313 4.11 -22.51 -12.77
CA LEU A 313 3.86 -21.13 -12.35
C LEU A 313 2.35 -20.85 -12.38
N PHE A 314 1.80 -20.21 -11.34
CA PHE A 314 0.38 -19.85 -11.33
C PHE A 314 0.05 -18.87 -12.48
N PHE A 315 -0.78 -19.34 -13.41
CA PHE A 315 -1.40 -18.54 -14.45
C PHE A 315 -2.91 -18.52 -14.24
N LEU A 316 -3.54 -17.41 -14.60
CA LEU A 316 -4.99 -17.32 -14.69
C LEU A 316 -5.48 -18.12 -15.91
N ARG A 317 -6.76 -18.50 -15.90
CA ARG A 317 -7.43 -18.93 -17.12
C ARG A 317 -7.32 -17.86 -18.20
N PRO A 318 -7.45 -18.26 -19.49
CA PRO A 318 -7.53 -17.31 -20.57
C PRO A 318 -8.55 -16.22 -20.28
N LEU A 319 -8.18 -14.98 -20.56
CA LEU A 319 -9.09 -13.84 -20.51
C LEU A 319 -9.78 -13.69 -21.87
N ARG A 320 -11.02 -13.20 -21.87
CA ARG A 320 -11.70 -12.86 -23.13
C ARG A 320 -11.00 -11.67 -23.78
N SER A 321 -10.66 -11.80 -25.06
CA SER A 321 -10.12 -10.70 -25.88
C SER A 321 -11.25 -9.82 -26.44
N GLY A 322 -10.93 -8.56 -26.76
CA GLY A 322 -11.84 -7.64 -27.45
C GLY A 322 -13.05 -7.16 -26.64
N VAL A 323 -12.98 -7.24 -25.30
CA VAL A 323 -14.08 -6.86 -24.40
C VAL A 323 -13.74 -5.61 -23.59
N PRO A 324 -14.72 -4.78 -23.19
CA PRO A 324 -14.44 -3.53 -22.46
C PRO A 324 -13.97 -3.76 -21.00
N VAL A 325 -14.24 -4.94 -20.42
CA VAL A 325 -13.80 -5.35 -19.08
C VAL A 325 -13.21 -6.76 -19.17
N PRO A 326 -12.01 -7.01 -18.63
CA PRO A 326 -11.39 -8.32 -18.69
C PRO A 326 -12.18 -9.30 -17.83
N ARG A 327 -12.40 -10.51 -18.36
CA ARG A 327 -13.15 -11.56 -17.68
C ARG A 327 -12.67 -12.92 -18.15
N LEU A 328 -12.75 -13.91 -17.26
CA LEU A 328 -12.29 -15.27 -17.50
C LEU A 328 -13.11 -15.94 -18.63
N VAL A 329 -12.43 -16.72 -19.48
CA VAL A 329 -13.06 -17.62 -20.47
C VAL A 329 -13.53 -18.88 -19.73
N ALA A 330 -14.60 -18.77 -18.94
CA ALA A 330 -15.29 -19.94 -18.44
C ALA A 330 -16.79 -19.67 -18.29
N LYS A 331 -17.58 -20.70 -18.55
CA LYS A 331 -19.03 -20.71 -18.32
C LYS A 331 -19.27 -21.24 -16.90
N ASN A 332 -20.34 -20.77 -16.26
CA ASN A 332 -20.83 -21.30 -14.98
C ASN A 332 -19.79 -21.29 -13.85
N ILE A 333 -18.94 -20.26 -13.80
CA ILE A 333 -18.08 -20.05 -12.64
C ILE A 333 -18.96 -19.50 -11.52
N THR A 334 -18.97 -20.19 -10.38
CA THR A 334 -19.72 -19.79 -9.19
C THR A 334 -18.81 -19.89 -7.97
N MET A 335 -18.93 -18.94 -7.06
CA MET A 335 -18.34 -18.97 -5.73
C MET A 335 -19.45 -18.80 -4.70
N SER A 336 -19.27 -19.41 -3.53
CA SER A 336 -20.18 -19.26 -2.41
C SER A 336 -20.20 -17.80 -1.91
N ASP A 337 -21.32 -17.35 -1.35
CA ASP A 337 -21.39 -16.01 -0.74
C ASP A 337 -20.43 -15.89 0.45
N LYS A 338 -20.16 -16.99 1.16
CA LYS A 338 -19.12 -17.07 2.20
C LYS A 338 -17.73 -16.72 1.65
N ALA A 339 -17.35 -17.32 0.51
CA ALA A 339 -16.08 -17.00 -0.14
C ALA A 339 -16.02 -15.56 -0.64
N VAL A 340 -17.12 -15.03 -1.21
CA VAL A 340 -17.20 -13.63 -1.65
C VAL A 340 -17.05 -12.67 -0.44
N ARG A 341 -17.75 -12.91 0.66
CA ARG A 341 -17.62 -12.11 1.89
C ARG A 341 -16.21 -12.14 2.44
N PHE A 342 -15.56 -13.30 2.47
CA PHE A 342 -14.17 -13.42 2.90
C PHE A 342 -13.22 -12.57 2.04
N LEU A 343 -13.35 -12.65 0.72
CA LEU A 343 -12.41 -11.99 -0.21
C LEU A 343 -12.64 -10.47 -0.34
N PHE A 344 -13.90 -10.03 -0.29
CA PHE A 344 -14.29 -8.63 -0.52
C PHE A 344 -14.67 -7.88 0.76
N GLY A 345 -14.87 -8.58 1.88
CA GLY A 345 -15.42 -8.03 3.12
C GLY A 345 -16.92 -7.71 3.05
N LYS A 346 -17.62 -8.09 1.98
CA LYS A 346 -19.02 -7.76 1.70
C LYS A 346 -19.70 -8.86 0.88
N SER A 347 -21.02 -8.98 1.00
CA SER A 347 -21.78 -9.87 0.11
C SER A 347 -21.79 -9.32 -1.32
N LYS A 348 -22.07 -10.19 -2.30
CA LYS A 348 -22.19 -9.76 -3.71
C LYS A 348 -23.28 -8.68 -3.88
N THR A 349 -24.39 -8.81 -3.16
CA THR A 349 -25.49 -7.84 -3.18
C THR A 349 -25.05 -6.49 -2.63
N ASP A 350 -24.30 -6.46 -1.53
CA ASP A 350 -23.80 -5.21 -0.94
C ASP A 350 -22.79 -4.50 -1.85
N ILE A 351 -21.92 -5.27 -2.52
CA ILE A 351 -21.01 -4.74 -3.54
C ILE A 351 -21.83 -4.07 -4.65
N LEU A 352 -22.84 -4.76 -5.20
CA LEU A 352 -23.69 -4.21 -6.24
C LEU A 352 -24.43 -2.95 -5.79
N MET A 353 -24.99 -2.94 -4.58
CA MET A 353 -25.68 -1.77 -4.02
C MET A 353 -24.73 -0.60 -3.78
N HIS A 354 -23.50 -0.87 -3.33
CA HIS A 354 -22.47 0.15 -3.17
C HIS A 354 -22.14 0.84 -4.50
N PHE A 355 -22.01 0.08 -5.59
CA PHE A 355 -21.73 0.65 -6.90
C PHE A 355 -22.95 1.33 -7.52
N ARG A 356 -24.16 0.79 -7.35
CA ARG A 356 -25.40 1.44 -7.81
C ARG A 356 -25.68 2.75 -7.11
N SER A 357 -25.51 2.82 -5.79
CA SER A 357 -25.64 4.08 -5.04
C SER A 357 -24.57 5.10 -5.44
N SER A 358 -23.37 4.64 -5.80
CA SER A 358 -22.31 5.49 -6.35
C SER A 358 -22.61 6.00 -7.76
N GLN A 359 -23.38 5.27 -8.57
CA GLN A 359 -23.85 5.76 -9.89
C GLN A 359 -24.96 6.82 -9.80
N VAL A 360 -25.66 6.90 -8.66
CA VAL A 360 -26.54 8.05 -8.35
C VAL A 360 -25.69 9.28 -7.98
N SER A 361 -24.40 9.10 -7.67
CA SER A 361 -23.50 10.22 -7.44
C SER A 361 -23.14 10.87 -8.78
N ILE A 362 -23.71 12.04 -8.98
CA ILE A 362 -23.41 12.92 -10.10
C ILE A 362 -21.87 13.12 -10.19
N PRO A 363 -21.22 12.89 -11.36
CA PRO A 363 -19.79 13.08 -11.52
C PRO A 363 -19.36 14.44 -10.97
N ARG A 364 -18.32 14.42 -10.13
CA ARG A 364 -17.77 15.63 -9.54
C ARG A 364 -16.98 16.40 -10.60
N ASP A 365 -17.14 17.71 -10.63
CA ASP A 365 -16.32 18.59 -11.45
C ASP A 365 -14.83 18.41 -11.10
N SER A 366 -13.99 18.22 -12.11
CA SER A 366 -12.57 17.89 -11.96
C SER A 366 -11.76 19.01 -11.29
N THR A 367 -12.25 20.25 -11.36
CA THR A 367 -11.61 21.43 -10.75
C THR A 367 -11.85 21.52 -9.25
N ARG A 368 -12.80 20.76 -8.69
CA ARG A 368 -13.09 20.80 -7.24
C ARG A 368 -11.85 20.47 -6.42
N LEU A 369 -11.67 21.20 -5.32
CA LEU A 369 -10.58 20.96 -4.38
C LEU A 369 -10.97 19.91 -3.35
N HIS A 370 -10.01 19.14 -2.87
CA HIS A 370 -10.19 18.22 -1.74
C HIS A 370 -10.12 18.96 -0.39
N ASN A 371 -10.91 20.02 -0.26
CA ASN A 371 -10.87 21.01 0.83
C ASN A 371 -11.34 20.50 2.23
N ARG A 372 -11.60 19.19 2.34
CA ARG A 372 -11.94 18.50 3.60
C ARG A 372 -10.87 17.49 4.01
N THR A 373 -9.76 17.43 3.29
CA THR A 373 -8.64 16.53 3.58
C THR A 373 -7.64 17.25 4.48
N HIS A 374 -6.99 16.49 5.35
CA HIS A 374 -5.85 16.97 6.12
C HIS A 374 -4.74 17.44 5.17
N GLN A 375 -4.19 18.63 5.40
CA GLN A 375 -3.08 19.14 4.63
C GLN A 375 -1.76 18.56 5.15
N GLU A 376 -0.84 18.28 4.24
CA GLU A 376 0.51 17.85 4.60
C GLU A 376 1.36 19.05 4.98
N LEU A 377 2.17 18.87 6.02
CA LEU A 377 3.11 19.89 6.46
C LEU A 377 4.28 19.94 5.46
N MET A 378 4.61 21.14 4.99
CA MET A 378 5.78 21.42 4.15
C MET A 378 7.05 21.06 4.89
N ASP A 379 8.11 20.73 4.17
CA ASP A 379 9.44 20.62 4.76
C ASP A 379 9.86 21.95 5.38
N ALA A 380 10.73 21.88 6.38
CA ALA A 380 11.31 23.09 6.96
C ALA A 380 12.09 23.85 5.87
N PRO A 381 11.99 25.19 5.81
CA PRO A 381 12.80 25.98 4.89
C PRO A 381 14.29 25.71 5.15
N ASP A 382 15.08 25.77 4.08
CA ASP A 382 16.53 25.76 4.21
C ASP A 382 16.95 27.01 5.02
N PRO A 383 17.67 26.86 6.14
CA PRO A 383 18.16 27.99 6.92
C PRO A 383 18.93 29.03 6.08
N ALA A 384 19.53 28.63 4.95
CA ALA A 384 20.23 29.52 4.04
C ALA A 384 19.31 30.51 3.28
N GLU A 385 18.01 30.23 3.17
CA GLU A 385 17.04 31.16 2.55
C GLU A 385 16.77 32.39 3.41
N GLY A 386 17.13 32.34 4.70
CA GLY A 386 16.83 33.37 5.69
C GLY A 386 15.40 33.27 6.22
N SER A 387 15.20 33.74 7.45
CA SER A 387 13.88 33.85 8.07
C SER A 387 13.41 35.30 8.09
N SER A 388 12.10 35.50 7.89
CA SER A 388 11.47 36.81 8.12
C SER A 388 11.35 37.14 9.62
N PHE A 389 11.66 36.17 10.48
CA PHE A 389 11.60 36.26 11.93
C PHE A 389 13.02 36.38 12.52
N ILE A 390 13.13 37.18 13.58
CA ILE A 390 14.39 37.44 14.31
C ILE A 390 14.20 37.25 15.82
N LEU A 391 13.31 36.33 16.22
CA LEU A 391 12.93 36.08 17.61
C LEU A 391 14.12 35.49 18.39
N GLU A 392 14.89 34.59 17.77
CA GLU A 392 16.05 33.96 18.41
C GLU A 392 17.15 34.98 18.67
N THR A 393 17.36 35.88 17.70
CA THR A 393 18.31 37.00 17.87
C THR A 393 17.88 37.93 19.01
N ASN A 394 16.58 38.03 19.28
CA ASN A 394 16.02 38.81 20.38
C ASN A 394 15.95 38.03 21.71
N GLY A 395 16.55 36.85 21.79
CA GLY A 395 16.63 36.04 23.01
C GLY A 395 15.40 35.18 23.29
N HIS A 396 14.57 34.91 22.28
CA HIS A 396 13.44 33.99 22.41
C HIS A 396 13.79 32.61 21.83
N GLU A 397 13.45 31.55 22.56
CA GLU A 397 13.64 30.17 22.12
C GLU A 397 12.39 29.33 22.37
N LEU A 398 12.34 28.14 21.74
CA LEU A 398 11.35 27.11 22.05
C LEU A 398 11.88 26.26 23.20
N ASP A 399 11.04 26.05 24.22
CA ASP A 399 11.33 25.11 25.29
C ASP A 399 11.56 23.71 24.68
N PRO A 400 12.43 22.87 25.26
CA PRO A 400 12.62 21.49 24.81
C PRO A 400 11.28 20.73 24.84
N PRO A 401 11.12 19.67 24.02
CA PRO A 401 9.90 18.87 24.06
C PRO A 401 9.71 18.29 25.46
N LEU A 402 8.47 18.22 25.94
CA LEU A 402 8.15 17.52 27.18
C LEU A 402 8.58 16.06 27.04
N ARG A 403 9.66 15.70 27.72
CA ARG A 403 10.14 14.32 27.80
C ARG A 403 9.61 13.72 29.10
N ASP A 404 9.02 12.54 29.01
CA ASP A 404 8.78 11.71 30.17
C ASP A 404 10.13 11.17 30.63
N ASP A 405 10.60 11.64 31.78
CA ASP A 405 11.87 11.21 32.39
C ASP A 405 11.68 9.98 33.29
N GLY A 406 10.58 9.24 33.11
CA GLY A 406 10.35 7.93 33.70
C GLY A 406 11.59 7.06 33.66
N SER A 407 12.09 6.68 34.84
CA SER A 407 13.34 5.93 35.03
C SER A 407 13.29 4.50 34.46
N ASP A 408 12.14 4.08 33.97
CA ASP A 408 11.86 2.81 33.31
C ASP A 408 11.96 2.87 31.77
N ILE A 409 12.09 4.05 31.18
CA ILE A 409 12.19 4.21 29.72
C ILE A 409 13.68 4.33 29.33
N VAL A 410 14.27 3.22 28.88
CA VAL A 410 15.61 3.22 28.27
C VAL A 410 15.50 3.85 26.88
N MET A 411 15.70 5.17 26.81
CA MET A 411 15.71 5.92 25.56
C MET A 411 16.92 5.51 24.72
N SER A 412 16.69 5.13 23.47
CA SER A 412 17.79 4.92 22.52
C SER A 412 18.27 6.29 22.00
N ASP A 413 19.57 6.44 21.72
CA ASP A 413 20.13 7.68 21.17
C ASP A 413 19.50 8.07 19.81
N GLU A 414 18.86 7.12 19.13
CA GLU A 414 18.15 7.33 17.85
C GLU A 414 16.83 8.08 18.02
N ASP A 415 16.13 7.93 19.15
CA ASP A 415 14.84 8.59 19.42
C ASP A 415 14.98 10.11 19.66
N SER A 416 16.21 10.60 19.88
CA SER A 416 16.49 12.02 20.12
C SER A 416 16.54 12.89 18.86
N ARG A 417 16.56 12.29 17.66
CA ARG A 417 16.83 12.99 16.39
C ARG A 417 15.59 13.46 15.62
N ASP A 418 14.39 13.05 16.04
CA ASP A 418 13.15 13.29 15.30
C ASP A 418 12.22 14.34 15.96
N ASP A 419 12.75 15.39 16.60
CA ASP A 419 11.90 16.52 17.02
C ASP A 419 11.50 17.36 15.79
N PRO A 420 10.22 17.35 15.35
CA PRO A 420 9.78 18.10 14.17
C PRO A 420 9.92 19.62 14.32
N LEU A 421 10.14 20.12 15.55
CA LEU A 421 10.37 21.53 15.89
C LEU A 421 11.84 21.84 16.21
N GLY A 422 12.75 20.88 16.04
CA GLY A 422 14.17 20.99 16.44
C GLY A 422 15.02 21.95 15.60
N THR A 423 14.47 22.57 14.55
CA THR A 423 15.23 23.43 13.62
C THR A 423 15.31 24.91 14.07
N GLY A 424 14.94 25.22 15.31
CA GLY A 424 14.89 26.60 15.83
C GLY A 424 13.53 27.30 15.65
N LEU A 425 13.27 28.27 16.52
CA LEU A 425 12.03 29.05 16.58
C LEU A 425 11.80 29.84 15.28
N ASP A 426 12.81 30.58 14.80
CA ASP A 426 12.66 31.45 13.63
C ASP A 426 12.41 30.65 12.35
N ASN A 427 13.03 29.47 12.20
CA ASN A 427 12.80 28.61 11.05
C ASN A 427 11.40 27.96 11.09
N GLN A 428 10.95 27.53 12.26
CA GLN A 428 9.60 26.95 12.43
C GLN A 428 8.51 28.00 12.25
N MET A 429 8.74 29.25 12.66
CA MET A 429 7.82 30.37 12.41
C MET A 429 7.71 30.66 10.91
N GLU A 430 8.83 30.69 10.19
CA GLU A 430 8.85 30.83 8.73
C GLU A 430 8.12 29.67 8.04
N ARG A 431 8.39 28.42 8.44
CA ARG A 431 7.66 27.23 7.97
C ARG A 431 6.15 27.35 8.20
N CYS A 432 5.75 27.71 9.41
CA CYS A 432 4.34 27.85 9.80
C CYS A 432 3.65 28.94 8.97
N PHE A 433 4.32 30.08 8.76
CA PHE A 433 3.77 31.19 7.99
C PHE A 433 3.68 30.88 6.49
N ARG A 434 4.67 30.17 5.91
CA ARG A 434 4.59 29.69 4.52
C ARG A 434 3.47 28.65 4.34
N GLN A 435 3.35 27.71 5.28
CA GLN A 435 2.28 26.71 5.29
C GLN A 435 0.89 27.35 5.33
N PHE A 436 0.71 28.44 6.09
CA PHE A 436 -0.56 29.15 6.20
C PHE A 436 -1.14 29.53 4.82
N PHE A 437 -0.31 30.08 3.93
CA PHE A 437 -0.78 30.50 2.60
C PHE A 437 -1.27 29.31 1.77
N ARG A 438 -0.49 28.22 1.75
CA ARG A 438 -0.84 26.96 1.06
C ARG A 438 -2.15 26.39 1.59
N ASP A 439 -2.28 26.28 2.91
CA ASP A 439 -3.45 25.69 3.56
C ASP A 439 -4.72 26.51 3.30
N VAL A 440 -4.64 27.83 3.48
CA VAL A 440 -5.81 28.71 3.31
C VAL A 440 -6.37 28.60 1.90
N ILE A 441 -5.53 28.57 0.86
CA ILE A 441 -5.96 28.39 -0.52
C ILE A 441 -6.49 26.98 -0.79
N LYS A 442 -5.82 25.92 -0.33
CA LYS A 442 -6.29 24.53 -0.54
C LYS A 442 -7.60 24.22 0.18
N LEU A 443 -7.88 24.94 1.26
CA LEU A 443 -9.11 24.81 2.04
C LEU A 443 -10.24 25.73 1.57
N VAL A 444 -10.05 26.47 0.47
CA VAL A 444 -11.13 27.26 -0.16
C VAL A 444 -12.37 26.40 -0.37
N PRO A 445 -13.58 26.88 -0.02
CA PRO A 445 -14.82 26.18 -0.24
C PRO A 445 -14.99 25.74 -1.70
N ASN A 446 -15.72 24.65 -1.92
CA ASN A 446 -16.26 24.32 -3.23
C ASN A 446 -17.71 24.81 -3.33
N ARG A 447 -18.20 25.00 -4.56
CA ARG A 447 -19.62 25.27 -4.80
C ARG A 447 -20.51 24.11 -4.34
N ARG A 448 -21.77 24.42 -4.04
CA ARG A 448 -22.71 23.51 -3.36
C ARG A 448 -22.92 22.20 -4.11
N HIS A 449 -23.12 22.25 -5.42
CA HIS A 449 -23.43 21.06 -6.21
C HIS A 449 -22.15 20.39 -6.71
N ALA A 450 -22.13 19.06 -6.75
CA ALA A 450 -20.96 18.28 -7.18
C ALA A 450 -20.47 18.62 -8.60
N ARG A 451 -21.37 19.07 -9.49
CA ARG A 451 -21.05 19.51 -10.87
C ARG A 451 -20.44 20.90 -10.95
N ASP A 452 -20.51 21.65 -9.86
CA ASP A 452 -19.94 22.98 -9.84
C ASP A 452 -18.49 22.87 -9.40
N GLY A 453 -17.60 23.57 -10.11
CA GLY A 453 -16.19 23.65 -9.77
C GLY A 453 -15.89 24.30 -8.41
N THR A 454 -14.60 24.49 -8.16
CA THR A 454 -14.11 25.22 -6.98
C THR A 454 -14.35 26.74 -7.11
N TYR A 455 -14.41 27.45 -5.99
CA TYR A 455 -14.33 28.92 -6.00
C TYR A 455 -12.91 29.43 -6.26
N CYS A 456 -11.88 28.58 -6.17
CA CYS A 456 -10.48 28.95 -6.42
C CYS A 456 -10.18 28.98 -7.93
N ALA A 457 -9.60 30.08 -8.42
CA ALA A 457 -9.15 30.22 -9.80
C ALA A 457 -7.74 29.63 -10.03
N ILE A 458 -6.97 29.41 -8.96
CA ILE A 458 -5.60 28.87 -9.05
C ILE A 458 -5.66 27.39 -9.48
N PRO A 459 -4.97 27.00 -10.58
CA PRO A 459 -4.89 25.62 -11.02
C PRO A 459 -4.31 24.68 -9.94
N ARG A 460 -4.76 23.41 -9.93
CA ARG A 460 -4.39 22.45 -8.87
C ARG A 460 -2.88 22.23 -8.76
N ASP A 461 -2.19 22.19 -9.88
CA ASP A 461 -0.72 22.06 -10.01
C ASP A 461 0.05 23.29 -9.50
N GLN A 462 -0.62 24.43 -9.36
CA GLN A 462 -0.01 25.68 -8.88
C GLN A 462 -0.29 25.96 -7.40
N LEU A 463 -1.16 25.17 -6.75
CA LEU A 463 -1.53 25.39 -5.35
C LEU A 463 -0.33 25.27 -4.40
N GLU A 464 0.64 24.42 -4.73
CA GLU A 464 1.87 24.26 -3.93
C GLU A 464 2.77 25.50 -3.95
N ASN A 465 2.65 26.33 -4.98
CA ASN A 465 3.46 27.53 -5.17
C ASN A 465 2.79 28.78 -4.58
N THR A 466 1.79 28.61 -3.72
CA THR A 466 1.10 29.74 -3.09
C THR A 466 2.02 30.39 -2.06
N THR A 467 2.31 31.68 -2.23
CA THR A 467 3.18 32.46 -1.34
C THR A 467 2.47 33.70 -0.81
N ILE A 468 3.17 34.51 -0.02
CA ILE A 468 2.70 35.82 0.44
C ILE A 468 2.26 36.73 -0.72
N ALA A 469 2.90 36.63 -1.89
CA ALA A 469 2.55 37.44 -3.07
C ALA A 469 1.11 37.17 -3.54
N THR A 470 0.60 35.96 -3.34
CA THR A 470 -0.82 35.62 -3.62
C THR A 470 -1.76 36.43 -2.73
N PHE A 471 -1.39 36.65 -1.46
CA PHE A 471 -2.19 37.38 -0.47
C PHE A 471 -1.98 38.91 -0.53
N GLN A 472 -0.91 39.36 -1.18
CA GLN A 472 -0.66 40.76 -1.53
C GLN A 472 -1.30 41.16 -2.88
N ASN A 473 -1.82 40.20 -3.65
CA ASN A 473 -2.48 40.50 -4.91
C ASN A 473 -3.92 41.01 -4.68
N ALA A 474 -4.14 42.31 -4.89
CA ALA A 474 -5.46 42.93 -4.79
C ALA A 474 -6.39 42.61 -6.00
N ASN A 475 -5.88 41.95 -7.04
CA ASN A 475 -6.68 41.47 -8.17
C ASN A 475 -7.25 40.08 -7.87
N LEU A 476 -8.43 40.03 -7.24
CA LEU A 476 -8.97 38.79 -6.71
C LEU A 476 -9.43 37.80 -7.80
N CYS A 477 -9.60 38.22 -9.06
CA CYS A 477 -9.91 37.29 -10.15
C CYS A 477 -8.77 36.34 -10.48
N ASP A 478 -7.52 36.66 -10.10
CA ASP A 478 -6.38 35.76 -10.25
C ASP A 478 -6.42 34.60 -9.22
N ILE A 479 -7.28 34.70 -8.20
CA ILE A 479 -7.31 33.81 -7.03
C ILE A 479 -8.68 33.12 -6.90
N PHE A 480 -9.76 33.81 -7.23
CA PHE A 480 -11.13 33.34 -7.07
C PHE A 480 -11.96 33.50 -8.35
N ASN A 481 -12.73 32.46 -8.66
CA ASN A 481 -13.78 32.49 -9.69
C ASN A 481 -15.00 33.30 -9.20
N ASP A 482 -15.25 33.30 -7.89
CA ASP A 482 -16.27 34.12 -7.23
C ASP A 482 -15.98 34.21 -5.72
N VAL A 483 -16.27 35.37 -5.12
CA VAL A 483 -15.98 35.70 -3.73
C VAL A 483 -16.89 36.83 -3.25
N GLN A 484 -17.17 36.87 -1.95
CA GLN A 484 -17.73 38.02 -1.26
C GLN A 484 -16.61 38.80 -0.61
N TRP A 485 -16.58 40.13 -0.75
CA TRP A 485 -15.52 40.96 -0.18
C TRP A 485 -16.05 42.12 0.65
N LEU A 486 -15.29 42.50 1.68
CA LEU A 486 -15.52 43.66 2.54
C LEU A 486 -14.18 44.36 2.79
N VAL A 487 -14.12 45.69 2.72
CA VAL A 487 -12.97 46.44 3.24
C VAL A 487 -13.12 46.49 4.75
N ALA A 488 -12.27 45.75 5.44
CA ALA A 488 -12.34 45.56 6.88
C ALA A 488 -11.98 46.86 7.61
N THR A 489 -12.62 47.09 8.76
CA THR A 489 -12.08 48.03 9.75
C THR A 489 -10.80 47.45 10.36
N GLY A 490 -9.99 48.30 11.01
CA GLY A 490 -8.81 47.82 11.73
C GLY A 490 -9.15 46.78 12.81
N GLU A 491 -10.32 46.90 13.44
CA GLU A 491 -10.83 45.95 14.43
C GLU A 491 -11.21 44.61 13.80
N GLU A 492 -11.92 44.62 12.67
CA GLU A 492 -12.29 43.40 11.95
C GLU A 492 -11.06 42.66 11.41
N TRP A 493 -10.08 43.42 10.90
CA TRP A 493 -8.80 42.87 10.44
C TRP A 493 -8.04 42.21 11.59
N LYS A 494 -8.02 42.87 12.76
CA LYS A 494 -7.40 42.35 13.97
C LYS A 494 -8.11 41.11 14.50
N GLN A 495 -9.44 41.13 14.52
CA GLN A 495 -10.25 39.98 14.93
C GLN A 495 -10.02 38.77 14.02
N CYS A 496 -9.95 38.98 12.70
CA CYS A 496 -9.62 37.91 11.74
C CYS A 496 -8.25 37.30 12.05
N PHE A 497 -7.22 38.14 12.27
CA PHE A 497 -5.91 37.66 12.70
C PHE A 497 -6.00 36.88 14.02
N ASP A 498 -6.76 37.36 14.99
CA ASP A 498 -6.91 36.69 16.28
C ASP A 498 -7.60 35.33 16.16
N HIS A 499 -8.47 35.15 15.16
CA HIS A 499 -9.08 33.86 14.85
C HIS A 499 -8.14 32.91 14.09
N LEU A 500 -7.26 33.41 13.23
CA LEU A 500 -6.30 32.60 12.47
C LEU A 500 -5.09 32.19 13.33
N TRP A 501 -4.68 33.07 14.23
CA TRP A 501 -3.51 32.97 15.09
C TRP A 501 -3.90 33.22 16.55
N PRO A 502 -4.56 32.26 17.21
CA PRO A 502 -5.01 32.41 18.59
C PRO A 502 -3.81 32.68 19.52
N ALA A 503 -4.07 33.42 20.60
CA ALA A 503 -3.07 33.61 21.65
C ALA A 503 -2.79 32.27 22.36
N LYS A 504 -1.61 32.15 22.97
CA LYS A 504 -1.24 30.96 23.76
C LYS A 504 -2.32 30.67 24.81
N GLY A 505 -2.67 29.38 24.95
CA GLY A 505 -3.71 28.91 25.86
C GLY A 505 -5.14 29.04 25.35
N VAL A 506 -5.38 29.76 24.24
CA VAL A 506 -6.71 29.87 23.63
C VAL A 506 -6.91 28.71 22.66
N LYS A 507 -7.68 27.71 23.09
CA LYS A 507 -8.11 26.59 22.23
C LYS A 507 -9.49 26.88 21.62
N LYS A 508 -9.70 26.49 20.37
CA LYS A 508 -11.02 26.58 19.74
C LYS A 508 -11.85 25.37 20.16
N GLU A 509 -12.99 25.63 20.80
CA GLU A 509 -13.92 24.59 21.22
C GLU A 509 -15.05 24.36 20.20
N GLY A 510 -15.61 23.15 20.19
CA GLY A 510 -16.75 22.78 19.36
C GLY A 510 -16.38 22.31 17.94
N THR A 511 -17.36 22.32 17.04
CA THR A 511 -17.18 21.87 15.64
C THR A 511 -16.48 22.95 14.83
N VAL A 512 -15.15 22.88 14.77
CA VAL A 512 -14.32 23.80 13.99
C VAL A 512 -14.14 23.30 12.55
N GLN A 513 -14.53 24.12 11.58
CA GLN A 513 -14.38 23.83 10.16
C GLN A 513 -13.01 24.31 9.67
N ASN A 514 -12.31 23.45 8.92
CA ASN A 514 -11.03 23.71 8.25
C ASN A 514 -9.80 23.85 9.17
N TYR A 515 -9.91 24.35 10.41
CA TYR A 515 -8.78 24.47 11.33
C TYR A 515 -8.05 23.14 11.59
N GLY A 516 -8.78 22.08 11.95
CA GLY A 516 -8.18 20.75 12.19
C GLY A 516 -7.62 20.06 10.94
N ASN A 517 -7.93 20.59 9.75
CA ASN A 517 -7.37 20.12 8.48
C ASN A 517 -6.16 20.94 8.03
N ALA A 518 -5.93 22.13 8.60
CA ALA A 518 -4.82 23.00 8.26
C ALA A 518 -3.58 22.58 9.06
N ALA A 519 -2.51 22.20 8.36
CA ALA A 519 -1.25 21.82 8.96
C ALA A 519 -0.59 23.00 9.71
N TYR A 520 -0.71 24.23 9.18
CA TYR A 520 -0.14 25.42 9.82
C TYR A 520 -0.71 25.63 11.22
N TYR A 521 -2.01 25.37 11.40
CA TYR A 521 -2.71 25.62 12.65
C TYR A 521 -2.27 24.64 13.73
N LYS A 522 -2.10 23.36 13.37
CA LYS A 522 -1.53 22.34 14.28
C LYS A 522 -0.09 22.65 14.64
N LEU A 523 0.71 23.07 13.65
CA LEU A 523 2.08 23.49 13.89
C LEU A 523 2.14 24.68 14.85
N TRP A 524 1.28 25.69 14.65
CA TRP A 524 1.16 26.84 15.55
C TRP A 524 0.77 26.42 16.97
N GLU A 525 -0.23 25.56 17.15
CA GLU A 525 -0.63 25.07 18.46
C GLU A 525 0.53 24.35 19.16
N ALA A 526 1.19 23.41 18.49
CA ALA A 526 2.34 22.67 19.02
C ALA A 526 3.51 23.60 19.39
N MET A 527 3.79 24.61 18.57
CA MET A 527 4.82 25.61 18.88
C MET A 527 4.43 26.43 20.12
N THR A 528 3.21 26.95 20.19
CA THR A 528 2.78 27.80 21.32
C THR A 528 2.72 27.05 22.65
N GLU A 529 2.51 25.73 22.64
CA GLU A 529 2.60 24.89 23.84
C GLU A 529 4.04 24.83 24.39
N ARG A 530 5.05 25.03 23.55
CA ARG A 530 6.48 25.06 23.90
C ARG A 530 7.09 26.47 23.98
N MET A 531 6.31 27.52 23.79
CA MET A 531 6.79 28.88 23.96
C MET A 531 6.48 29.35 25.37
N THR A 532 7.38 30.12 25.99
CA THR A 532 7.01 30.93 27.16
C THR A 532 5.92 31.95 26.77
N ASP A 533 5.21 32.52 27.75
CA ASP A 533 4.14 33.50 27.46
C ASP A 533 4.67 34.75 26.75
N ASP A 534 5.89 35.17 27.09
CA ASP A 534 6.54 36.33 26.47
C ASP A 534 7.05 35.99 25.06
N THR A 535 7.62 34.81 24.85
CA THR A 535 7.97 34.32 23.50
C THR A 535 6.74 34.21 22.61
N ALA A 536 5.63 33.65 23.09
CA ALA A 536 4.40 33.53 22.32
C ALA A 536 3.81 34.90 21.94
N LYS A 537 3.85 35.89 22.86
CA LYS A 537 3.43 37.27 22.56
C LYS A 537 4.34 37.91 21.50
N ALA A 538 5.66 37.73 21.61
CA ALA A 538 6.63 38.26 20.65
C ALA A 538 6.45 37.63 19.27
N ALA A 539 6.36 36.31 19.19
CA ALA A 539 6.12 35.56 17.95
C ALA A 539 4.83 36.01 17.25
N ARG A 540 3.75 36.15 18.02
CA ARG A 540 2.46 36.63 17.53
C ARG A 540 2.49 38.09 17.08
N LYS A 541 3.28 38.94 17.73
CA LYS A 541 3.50 40.32 17.30
C LYS A 541 4.23 40.36 15.96
N SER A 542 5.28 39.58 15.78
CA SER A 542 5.99 39.47 14.49
C SER A 542 5.08 38.94 13.38
N LEU A 543 4.26 37.93 13.67
CA LEU A 543 3.23 37.46 12.73
C LEU A 543 2.22 38.55 12.38
N TRP A 544 1.81 39.38 13.34
CA TRP A 544 0.88 40.48 13.08
C TRP A 544 1.50 41.54 12.16
N GLU A 545 2.78 41.84 12.31
CA GLU A 545 3.51 42.76 11.43
C GLU A 545 3.55 42.22 9.99
N LEU A 546 3.86 40.93 9.80
CA LEU A 546 3.84 40.29 8.48
C LEU A 546 2.42 40.14 7.90
N PHE A 547 1.44 39.76 8.72
CA PHE A 547 0.03 39.65 8.32
C PHE A 547 -0.54 41.00 7.88
N ASN A 548 -0.05 42.09 8.47
CA ASN A 548 -0.38 43.43 8.01
C ASN A 548 0.19 43.72 6.61
N THR A 549 1.22 43.04 6.13
CA THR A 549 1.66 43.24 4.74
C THR A 549 0.67 42.68 3.71
N LEU A 550 -0.31 41.88 4.12
CA LEU A 550 -1.29 41.27 3.21
C LEU A 550 -2.33 42.30 2.76
N GLU A 551 -2.81 42.17 1.52
CA GLU A 551 -3.89 43.01 0.99
C GLU A 551 -5.27 42.42 1.30
N TRP A 552 -5.34 41.10 1.45
CA TRP A 552 -6.58 40.39 1.75
C TRP A 552 -6.32 39.15 2.62
N ALA A 553 -7.37 38.72 3.32
CA ALA A 553 -7.37 37.53 4.17
C ALA A 553 -8.76 36.86 4.11
N PRO A 554 -8.89 35.54 4.38
CA PRO A 554 -10.22 34.95 4.54
C PRO A 554 -10.96 35.64 5.69
N ASN A 555 -12.29 35.76 5.61
CA ASN A 555 -13.10 36.17 6.76
C ASN A 555 -13.19 35.03 7.77
N ALA A 556 -12.11 34.85 8.53
CA ALA A 556 -12.00 33.80 9.54
C ALA A 556 -12.85 34.13 10.76
N LEU A 557 -13.61 33.14 11.22
CA LEU A 557 -14.43 33.21 12.42
C LEU A 557 -13.90 32.21 13.46
N CYS A 558 -14.44 32.26 14.67
CA CYS A 558 -14.07 31.31 15.72
C CYS A 558 -14.23 29.84 15.29
N ASP A 559 -15.30 29.53 14.54
CA ASP A 559 -15.69 28.17 14.14
C ASP A 559 -15.22 27.76 12.73
N ARG A 560 -14.65 28.66 11.92
CA ARG A 560 -14.24 28.35 10.53
C ARG A 560 -13.20 29.32 9.97
N ILE A 561 -12.30 28.82 9.13
CA ILE A 561 -11.39 29.68 8.34
C ILE A 561 -12.18 30.44 7.25
N TRP A 562 -13.10 29.77 6.56
CA TRP A 562 -13.85 30.35 5.45
C TRP A 562 -15.33 30.54 5.77
N ALA A 563 -15.73 31.77 6.10
CA ALA A 563 -17.13 32.15 6.10
C ALA A 563 -17.69 32.16 4.66
N THR A 564 -18.92 31.70 4.48
CA THR A 564 -19.57 31.57 3.16
C THR A 564 -20.99 32.15 3.08
N ARG A 565 -21.57 32.48 4.23
CA ARG A 565 -22.97 32.89 4.32
C ARG A 565 -23.10 34.39 4.11
N SER A 566 -23.91 34.80 3.12
CA SER A 566 -24.19 36.21 2.80
C SER A 566 -25.19 36.86 3.79
N LYS A 567 -24.94 36.73 5.10
CA LYS A 567 -25.82 37.34 6.14
C LYS A 567 -25.49 38.80 6.40
N ASP A 568 -24.23 39.18 6.24
CA ASP A 568 -23.79 40.55 6.47
C ASP A 568 -23.96 41.37 5.17
N PRO A 569 -24.83 42.39 5.15
CA PRO A 569 -25.10 43.18 3.95
C PRO A 569 -23.92 44.05 3.51
N ARG A 570 -22.87 44.18 4.33
CA ARG A 570 -21.66 44.94 4.00
C ARG A 570 -20.77 44.22 2.99
N PHE A 571 -20.86 42.89 2.93
CA PHE A 571 -20.14 42.10 1.93
C PHE A 571 -20.71 42.33 0.54
N LYS A 572 -19.82 42.65 -0.40
CA LYS A 572 -20.14 42.87 -1.81
C LYS A 572 -19.77 41.63 -2.62
N HIS A 573 -20.59 41.28 -3.59
CA HIS A 573 -20.28 40.20 -4.54
C HIS A 573 -19.43 40.71 -5.69
N THR A 574 -18.77 39.77 -6.36
CA THR A 574 -18.27 39.96 -7.72
C THR A 574 -19.44 40.34 -8.66
N THR A 575 -19.17 41.14 -9.69
CA THR A 575 -20.20 41.68 -10.58
C THR A 575 -20.97 40.55 -11.27
N GLY A 576 -22.31 40.54 -11.15
CA GLY A 576 -23.19 39.65 -11.91
C GLY A 576 -23.87 38.52 -11.12
N ILE A 577 -23.58 38.36 -9.82
CA ILE A 577 -24.17 37.32 -8.98
C ILE A 577 -25.21 37.92 -8.02
N SER A 578 -26.33 37.23 -7.86
CA SER A 578 -27.43 37.67 -6.99
C SER A 578 -26.98 37.81 -5.54
N LYS A 579 -27.38 38.91 -4.88
CA LYS A 579 -27.24 39.08 -3.43
C LYS A 579 -27.87 37.86 -2.73
N GLY A 580 -27.09 37.16 -1.90
CA GLY A 580 -27.55 35.98 -1.16
C GLY A 580 -26.93 34.65 -1.60
N THR A 581 -26.25 34.59 -2.74
CA THR A 581 -25.55 33.37 -3.17
C THR A 581 -24.36 33.10 -2.22
N PRO A 582 -24.23 31.90 -1.63
CA PRO A 582 -23.07 31.58 -0.83
C PRO A 582 -21.79 31.65 -1.68
N ALA A 583 -20.74 32.29 -1.16
CA ALA A 583 -19.40 32.32 -1.75
C ALA A 583 -18.39 32.58 -0.62
N PRO A 584 -17.11 32.19 -0.75
CA PRO A 584 -16.10 32.48 0.24
C PRO A 584 -16.05 33.97 0.55
N GLN A 585 -15.94 34.34 1.82
CA GLN A 585 -15.82 35.72 2.26
C GLN A 585 -14.36 36.08 2.48
N VAL A 586 -13.98 37.24 1.97
CA VAL A 586 -12.64 37.81 2.05
C VAL A 586 -12.72 39.21 2.66
N LEU A 587 -11.82 39.48 3.59
CA LEU A 587 -11.57 40.81 4.11
C LEU A 587 -10.45 41.45 3.28
N MET A 588 -10.62 42.71 2.93
CA MET A 588 -9.60 43.54 2.29
C MET A 588 -9.06 44.53 3.31
N ARG A 589 -7.75 44.71 3.36
CA ARG A 589 -7.11 45.53 4.40
C ARG A 589 -7.43 47.02 4.24
N ASN A 590 -7.04 47.63 3.13
CA ASN A 590 -7.05 49.09 2.97
C ASN A 590 -7.78 49.60 1.72
N ARG A 591 -8.06 48.72 0.75
CA ARG A 591 -8.58 49.13 -0.56
C ARG A 591 -9.59 48.15 -1.12
N ARG A 592 -10.40 48.63 -2.07
CA ARG A 592 -11.32 47.79 -2.82
C ARG A 592 -10.50 46.83 -3.72
N PRO A 593 -10.95 45.58 -3.88
CA PRO A 593 -10.28 44.66 -4.80
C PRO A 593 -10.48 45.13 -6.23
N THR A 594 -9.53 44.76 -7.07
CA THR A 594 -9.64 44.93 -8.52
C THR A 594 -10.12 43.61 -9.15
N TRP A 595 -10.78 43.74 -10.30
CA TRP A 595 -11.32 42.64 -11.08
C TRP A 595 -10.93 42.86 -12.52
N THR A 596 -9.62 42.76 -12.78
CA THR A 596 -9.07 42.91 -14.12
C THR A 596 -8.70 41.52 -14.60
N PRO A 597 -9.57 40.83 -15.36
CA PRO A 597 -9.21 39.54 -15.93
C PRO A 597 -7.93 39.75 -16.71
N ARG A 598 -6.84 39.08 -16.31
CA ARG A 598 -5.70 38.99 -17.20
C ARG A 598 -6.27 38.34 -18.46
N LEU A 599 -6.25 39.08 -19.59
CA LEU A 599 -6.51 38.46 -20.88
C LEU A 599 -5.68 37.17 -20.86
N PRO A 600 -6.30 35.99 -21.08
CA PRO A 600 -5.54 34.74 -21.08
C PRO A 600 -4.35 35.03 -21.95
N ARG A 601 -3.13 34.87 -21.42
CA ARG A 601 -1.91 35.04 -22.20
C ARG A 601 -2.18 34.20 -23.43
N ARG A 602 -2.58 34.85 -24.53
CA ARG A 602 -2.78 34.17 -25.80
C ARG A 602 -1.49 33.42 -25.94
N LEU A 603 -1.63 32.13 -26.10
CA LEU A 603 -0.60 31.21 -26.56
C LEU A 603 0.25 31.94 -27.62
N LEU A 604 1.23 32.72 -27.17
CA LEU A 604 2.46 32.98 -27.86
C LEU A 604 3.19 31.66 -27.69
N VAL A 605 2.66 30.65 -28.36
CA VAL A 605 3.47 29.57 -28.90
C VAL A 605 4.41 30.33 -29.83
N SER A 606 5.56 30.72 -29.28
CA SER A 606 6.76 30.87 -30.08
C SER A 606 6.85 29.57 -30.88
N PHE A 607 6.48 29.64 -32.16
CA PHE A 607 6.96 28.67 -33.13
C PHE A 607 8.47 28.85 -33.13
N TYR A 608 9.17 28.07 -32.31
CA TYR A 608 10.57 27.78 -32.56
C TYR A 608 10.60 27.04 -33.90
N PRO A 609 11.24 27.59 -34.95
CA PRO A 609 11.52 26.81 -36.13
C PRO A 609 12.53 25.74 -35.74
N ILE A 610 12.14 24.48 -35.94
CA ILE A 610 13.07 23.35 -35.96
C ILE A 610 14.00 23.59 -37.15
N ALA A 611 15.20 24.11 -36.88
CA ALA A 611 16.34 24.07 -37.79
C ALA A 611 17.64 24.28 -37.00
N HIS A 612 18.08 23.27 -36.25
CA HIS A 612 19.51 23.11 -36.01
C HIS A 612 20.09 22.31 -37.17
N VAL A 613 20.46 23.04 -38.22
CA VAL A 613 21.49 22.62 -39.16
C VAL A 613 22.80 22.66 -38.38
N CYS A 614 23.39 21.51 -38.15
CA CYS A 614 24.74 21.39 -37.62
C CYS A 614 25.72 21.73 -38.74
N VAL A 615 26.16 22.98 -38.83
CA VAL A 615 27.34 23.36 -39.64
C VAL A 615 28.56 23.19 -38.75
N SER A 616 29.16 22.00 -38.85
CA SER A 616 30.52 21.76 -38.37
C SER A 616 31.49 22.37 -39.39
N THR A 617 32.19 23.43 -39.00
CA THR A 617 33.41 23.87 -39.67
C THR A 617 34.51 22.85 -39.39
N GLY A 618 34.85 22.06 -40.41
CA GLY A 618 36.01 21.19 -40.39
C GLY A 618 37.31 21.96 -40.59
N THR A 619 38.31 21.65 -39.75
CA THR A 619 39.72 21.90 -40.00
C THR A 619 40.45 20.55 -39.99
N ILE A 620 40.78 20.08 -41.19
CA ILE A 620 41.93 19.30 -41.67
C ILE A 620 42.69 18.39 -40.65
N GLY A 621 42.82 17.09 -41.00
CA GLY A 621 43.91 16.24 -40.50
C GLY A 621 43.81 14.72 -40.79
N SER A 622 44.56 14.26 -41.81
CA SER A 622 45.07 12.89 -42.13
C SER A 622 44.15 11.66 -42.06
N VAL A 623 43.74 11.07 -43.19
CA VAL A 623 44.44 10.02 -44.01
C VAL A 623 44.53 8.64 -43.33
N HIS A 624 43.69 7.70 -43.75
CA HIS A 624 44.03 6.32 -44.18
C HIS A 624 42.83 5.62 -44.89
N PRO A 625 43.06 4.68 -45.82
CA PRO A 625 42.09 4.26 -46.86
C PRO A 625 41.23 3.04 -46.48
N PRO A 626 40.15 2.74 -47.24
CA PRO A 626 39.18 1.71 -46.88
C PRO A 626 39.56 0.32 -47.42
N ILE A 627 39.27 -0.70 -46.61
CA ILE A 627 39.22 -2.09 -47.05
C ILE A 627 37.77 -2.43 -47.40
N SER A 628 37.57 -2.82 -48.65
CA SER A 628 36.33 -3.35 -49.21
C SER A 628 35.93 -4.67 -48.56
N ILE A 629 34.64 -4.81 -48.26
CA ILE A 629 34.02 -6.10 -47.91
C ILE A 629 33.40 -6.67 -49.19
N ASN A 630 33.86 -7.85 -49.59
CA ASN A 630 33.18 -8.74 -50.53
C ASN A 630 32.50 -9.86 -49.75
N SER A 631 31.22 -10.07 -50.07
CA SER A 631 30.49 -11.33 -50.18
C SER A 631 31.03 -12.59 -49.46
N LEU A 632 30.26 -13.08 -48.48
CA LEU A 632 29.62 -14.41 -48.46
C LEU A 632 28.52 -14.45 -47.39
#